data_AF-A0A8S3Y6Q1-F1
#
_entry.id   AF-A0A8S3Y6Q1-F1
#
_cell.length_a   1.000
_cell.length_b   1.000
_cell.length_c   1.000
_cell.angle_alpha   90.00
_cell.angle_beta   90.00
_cell.angle_gamma   90.00
#
_symmetry.space_group_name_H-M   'P 1'
#
loop_
_entity.id
_entity.type
_entity.pdbx_description
1 polymer ?
#
loop_
_entity_poly.entity_id
_entity_poly.type
_entity_poly.pdbx_seq_one_letter_code
_entity_poly.pdbx_strand_id
1 'polypeptide(L)'
;MLQRVRTFTTSLEELAARVQAAEAARASWRAPGDARDARAQLDAVSRARAQLPPLRRLADELRAQAQQLARDNVQLPDHLRARLDDLNSRVTALNAGGEERARQLAGVARDGGAGAAQGFLAGSVRPPWERAVTPANVPYYINHELETTHWDHPKMIELMNSLADLNEVRFSAYRTALKLRTVQKALCMHMLQLPAALEAFDSHGLRAQNDRLIDIPDMITVLTSLYEVIAAENPSLVNVPLCLDLSINWLLNVYDSQRTGQIRVLSFKVGLVLLCKGHLEEKYRYLFRLIADPSCRVDQRKLGLLLHDCIQVPRQLGEVAAFGGSNIEPSVRSCFEQASATTKEGSKGGTLDRKGATEKDKDKEKEKEENSEKTERDADGQVQQIEAFHFLQWLQKEPQSMVWLPVLHRLAAAESAKHQAKCNICKDYPIVGFRYRCLKCFNFDMCQKCFFSGRKAKNHKLTHPMQEYCTATTSGEDVRDFTRALRNKFKSARYFKKHPRVGYLPVQTVLEGDALESPAPSPQHACGAGAGAGDDMHSRLVMSAGAGRGSATTRHARQVRLYRSVSFLLHDWSELYAGR
;
A
#
# COMPACT_ATOMS: atom_id res chain seq x y z
N MET A 1 24.47 47.51 -60.81
CA MET A 1 23.42 48.01 -59.90
C MET A 1 22.18 47.12 -59.91
N LEU A 2 21.47 46.97 -61.05
CA LEU A 2 20.25 46.17 -61.19
C LEU A 2 20.40 44.70 -60.74
N GLN A 3 21.54 44.06 -61.05
CA GLN A 3 21.80 42.67 -60.67
C GLN A 3 21.92 42.49 -59.14
N ARG A 4 22.58 43.42 -58.44
CA ARG A 4 22.74 43.39 -56.97
C ARG A 4 21.40 43.57 -56.25
N VAL A 5 20.56 44.47 -56.75
CA VAL A 5 19.20 44.68 -56.21
C VAL A 5 18.31 43.47 -56.49
N ARG A 6 18.39 42.85 -57.67
CA ARG A 6 17.66 41.62 -57.98
C ARG A 6 18.04 40.46 -57.05
N THR A 7 19.34 40.24 -56.82
CA THR A 7 19.81 39.19 -55.89
C THR A 7 19.31 39.45 -54.47
N PHE A 8 19.37 40.71 -53.99
CA PHE A 8 18.82 41.09 -52.69
C PHE A 8 17.32 40.79 -52.58
N THR A 9 16.54 41.14 -53.61
CA THR A 9 15.09 40.87 -53.64
C THR A 9 14.78 39.37 -53.59
N THR A 10 15.52 38.54 -54.34
CA THR A 10 15.33 37.08 -54.31
C THR A 10 15.63 36.50 -52.92
N SER A 11 16.72 36.91 -52.28
CA SER A 11 17.05 36.47 -50.92
C SER A 11 16.06 37.00 -49.87
N LEU A 12 15.49 38.19 -50.08
CA LEU A 12 14.43 38.73 -49.22
C LEU A 12 13.12 37.93 -49.34
N GLU A 13 12.77 37.46 -50.54
CA GLU A 13 11.62 36.57 -50.77
C GLU A 13 11.85 35.18 -50.15
N GLU A 14 13.07 34.65 -50.24
CA GLU A 14 13.44 33.40 -49.58
C GLU A 14 13.30 33.52 -48.05
N LEU A 15 13.81 34.62 -47.46
CA LEU A 15 13.63 34.90 -46.04
C LEU A 15 12.14 34.98 -45.68
N ALA A 16 11.33 35.69 -46.48
CA ALA A 16 9.90 35.82 -46.24
C ALA A 16 9.18 34.46 -46.23
N ALA A 17 9.46 33.59 -47.20
CA ALA A 17 8.86 32.25 -47.28
C ALA A 17 9.25 31.39 -46.07
N ARG A 18 10.52 31.44 -45.65
CA ARG A 18 11.00 30.65 -44.50
C ARG A 18 10.45 31.18 -43.16
N VAL A 19 10.30 32.50 -43.01
CA VAL A 19 9.64 33.11 -41.84
C VAL A 19 8.17 32.68 -41.77
N GLN A 20 7.45 32.72 -42.89
CA GLN A 20 6.06 32.31 -42.94
C GLN A 20 5.88 30.82 -42.60
N ALA A 21 6.77 29.95 -43.05
CA ALA A 21 6.77 28.52 -42.68
C ALA A 21 6.99 28.32 -41.17
N ALA A 22 7.92 29.07 -40.56
CA ALA A 22 8.18 29.02 -39.12
C ALA A 22 7.00 29.56 -38.29
N GLU A 23 6.30 30.58 -38.77
CA GLU A 23 5.09 31.11 -38.13
C GLU A 23 3.91 30.15 -38.22
N ALA A 24 3.72 29.47 -39.35
CA ALA A 24 2.70 28.43 -39.50
C ALA A 24 2.95 27.26 -38.53
N ALA A 25 4.22 26.84 -38.38
CA ALA A 25 4.61 25.84 -37.40
C ALA A 25 4.31 26.31 -35.96
N ARG A 26 4.57 27.58 -35.64
CA ARG A 26 4.22 28.18 -34.34
C ARG A 26 2.71 28.23 -34.10
N ALA A 27 1.90 28.52 -35.13
CA ALA A 27 0.44 28.59 -35.02
C ALA A 27 -0.20 27.22 -34.71
N SER A 28 0.49 26.12 -35.02
CA SER A 28 0.04 24.76 -34.70
C SER A 28 0.26 24.32 -33.24
N TRP A 29 0.89 25.17 -32.42
CA TRP A 29 1.16 24.83 -31.02
C TRP A 29 -0.14 24.85 -30.19
N ARG A 30 -0.36 23.78 -29.42
CA ARG A 30 -1.50 23.60 -28.51
C ARG A 30 -1.04 23.49 -27.06
N ALA A 31 -1.92 23.59 -26.07
CA ALA A 31 -1.55 23.27 -24.69
C ALA A 31 -1.17 21.78 -24.54
N PRO A 32 -0.18 21.42 -23.68
CA PRO A 32 0.13 20.03 -23.37
C PRO A 32 -0.99 19.40 -22.53
N GLY A 33 -1.39 18.17 -22.86
CA GLY A 33 -2.39 17.41 -22.10
C GLY A 33 -1.83 16.76 -20.83
N ASP A 34 -0.62 16.21 -20.91
CA ASP A 34 0.10 15.57 -19.79
C ASP A 34 1.62 15.77 -19.91
N ALA A 35 2.40 15.26 -18.96
CA ALA A 35 3.86 15.38 -18.95
C ALA A 35 4.55 14.65 -20.13
N ARG A 36 3.94 13.59 -20.66
CA ARG A 36 4.47 12.81 -21.79
C ARG A 36 4.22 13.53 -23.11
N ASP A 37 3.03 14.11 -23.28
CA ASP A 37 2.66 15.01 -24.36
C ASP A 37 3.52 16.27 -24.30
N ALA A 38 3.81 16.82 -23.11
CA ALA A 38 4.74 17.94 -22.96
C ALA A 38 6.16 17.58 -23.44
N ARG A 39 6.68 16.38 -23.13
CA ARG A 39 7.98 15.88 -23.64
C ARG A 39 7.97 15.70 -25.16
N ALA A 40 6.92 15.08 -25.71
CA ALA A 40 6.78 14.90 -27.16
C ALA A 40 6.67 16.24 -27.91
N GLN A 41 5.94 17.21 -27.35
CA GLN A 41 5.87 18.57 -27.87
C GLN A 41 7.20 19.30 -27.74
N LEU A 42 7.96 19.09 -26.65
CA LEU A 42 9.27 19.70 -26.44
C LEU A 42 10.28 19.25 -27.51
N ASP A 43 10.24 17.98 -27.92
CA ASP A 43 11.07 17.48 -29.02
C ASP A 43 10.71 18.14 -30.35
N ALA A 44 9.42 18.32 -30.63
CA ALA A 44 8.94 19.01 -31.83
C ALA A 44 9.34 20.50 -31.85
N VAL A 45 9.19 21.19 -30.72
CA VAL A 45 9.61 22.60 -30.56
C VAL A 45 11.13 22.74 -30.65
N SER A 46 11.90 21.79 -30.11
CA SER A 46 13.37 21.79 -30.21
C SER A 46 13.84 21.63 -31.65
N ARG A 47 13.21 20.75 -32.44
CA ARG A 47 13.48 20.63 -33.88
C ARG A 47 13.14 21.91 -34.65
N ALA A 48 12.01 22.55 -34.35
CA ALA A 48 11.63 23.82 -34.97
C ALA A 48 12.63 24.95 -34.62
N ARG A 49 13.05 25.03 -33.35
CA ARG A 49 14.06 26.01 -32.88
C ARG A 49 15.40 25.83 -33.56
N ALA A 50 15.82 24.60 -33.85
CA ALA A 50 17.07 24.34 -34.57
C ALA A 50 17.11 24.97 -35.98
N GLN A 51 15.95 25.30 -36.57
CA GLN A 51 15.86 25.95 -37.88
C GLN A 51 15.91 27.49 -37.82
N LEU A 52 15.83 28.10 -36.62
CA LEU A 52 15.81 29.56 -36.44
C LEU A 52 17.19 30.26 -36.53
N PRO A 53 18.32 29.68 -36.11
CA PRO A 53 19.63 30.32 -36.26
C PRO A 53 20.01 30.60 -37.73
N PRO A 54 19.79 29.69 -38.71
CA PRO A 54 20.00 29.99 -40.12
C PRO A 54 19.10 31.13 -40.65
N LEU A 55 17.85 31.20 -40.19
CA LEU A 55 16.92 32.29 -40.50
C LEU A 55 17.44 33.64 -39.99
N ARG A 56 17.96 33.67 -38.77
CA ARG A 56 18.55 34.87 -38.18
C ARG A 56 19.80 35.33 -38.94
N ARG A 57 20.68 34.39 -39.30
CA ARG A 57 21.88 34.69 -40.10
C ARG A 57 21.52 35.30 -41.45
N LEU A 58 20.55 34.74 -42.15
CA LEU A 58 20.08 35.28 -43.44
C LEU A 58 19.50 36.69 -43.29
N ALA A 59 18.76 36.96 -42.21
CA ALA A 59 18.19 38.28 -41.94
C ALA A 59 19.27 39.32 -41.60
N ASP A 60 20.29 38.93 -40.83
CA ASP A 60 21.45 39.77 -40.49
C ASP A 60 22.33 40.01 -41.74
N GLU A 61 22.52 39.01 -42.60
CA GLU A 61 23.22 39.13 -43.90
C GLU A 61 22.51 40.11 -44.83
N LEU A 62 21.18 40.02 -44.96
CA LEU A 62 20.40 40.96 -45.77
C LEU A 62 20.46 42.39 -45.20
N ARG A 63 20.48 42.53 -43.87
CA ARG A 63 20.69 43.84 -43.22
C ARG A 63 22.07 44.41 -43.53
N ALA A 64 23.12 43.59 -43.49
CA ALA A 64 24.46 44.01 -43.87
C ALA A 64 24.55 44.37 -45.36
N GLN A 65 23.90 43.61 -46.25
CA GLN A 65 23.83 43.91 -47.68
C GLN A 65 23.09 45.22 -47.95
N ALA A 66 21.98 45.49 -47.25
CA ALA A 66 21.26 46.76 -47.36
C ALA A 66 22.12 47.96 -46.91
N GLN A 67 22.89 47.81 -45.83
CA GLN A 67 23.83 48.83 -45.37
C GLN A 67 24.98 49.05 -46.36
N GLN A 68 25.51 47.98 -46.95
CA GLN A 68 26.57 48.08 -47.96
C GLN A 68 26.08 48.77 -49.24
N LEU A 69 24.86 48.44 -49.70
CA LEU A 69 24.24 49.13 -50.85
C LEU A 69 24.07 50.63 -50.58
N ALA A 70 23.66 51.00 -49.36
CA ALA A 70 23.56 52.41 -48.97
C ALA A 70 24.92 53.13 -48.97
N ARG A 71 26.00 52.47 -48.51
CA ARG A 71 27.37 53.01 -48.57
C ARG A 71 27.88 53.18 -50.00
N ASP A 72 27.46 52.32 -50.92
CA ASP A 72 27.80 52.38 -52.35
C ASP A 72 26.90 53.39 -53.13
N ASN A 73 26.18 54.28 -52.45
CA ASN A 73 25.20 55.23 -53.02
C ASN A 73 24.05 54.58 -53.83
N VAL A 74 23.73 53.30 -53.56
CA VAL A 74 22.59 52.58 -54.15
C VAL A 74 21.44 52.57 -53.15
N GLN A 75 20.46 53.45 -53.33
CA GLN A 75 19.28 53.47 -52.47
C GLN A 75 18.31 52.34 -52.82
N LEU A 76 18.04 51.46 -51.85
CA LEU A 76 16.96 50.49 -51.94
C LEU A 76 15.60 51.20 -51.86
N PRO A 77 14.61 50.84 -52.70
CA PRO A 77 13.25 51.31 -52.57
C PRO A 77 12.70 51.14 -51.15
N ASP A 78 11.93 52.12 -50.66
CA ASP A 78 11.45 52.15 -49.28
C ASP A 78 10.60 50.93 -48.89
N HIS A 79 9.83 50.38 -49.84
CA HIS A 79 9.04 49.17 -49.61
C HIS A 79 9.89 47.92 -49.31
N LEU A 80 11.08 47.80 -49.93
CA LEU A 80 11.99 46.67 -49.66
C LEU A 80 12.68 46.82 -48.30
N ARG A 81 12.99 48.07 -47.92
CA ARG A 81 13.58 48.39 -46.61
C ARG A 81 12.57 48.10 -45.49
N ALA A 82 11.34 48.58 -45.63
CA ALA A 82 10.25 48.31 -44.69
C ALA A 82 9.98 46.80 -44.55
N ARG A 83 9.99 46.06 -45.67
CA ARG A 83 9.80 44.60 -45.67
C ARG A 83 10.95 43.86 -44.97
N LEU A 84 12.19 44.31 -45.11
CA LEU A 84 13.34 43.74 -44.40
C LEU A 84 13.26 44.01 -42.88
N ASP A 85 12.82 45.19 -42.47
CA ASP A 85 12.65 45.55 -41.06
C ASP A 85 11.50 44.76 -40.41
N ASP A 86 10.39 44.56 -41.13
CA ASP A 86 9.29 43.68 -40.71
C ASP A 86 9.77 42.24 -40.49
N LEU A 87 10.44 41.66 -41.48
CA LEU A 87 10.95 40.29 -41.40
C LEU A 87 11.96 40.11 -40.27
N ASN A 88 12.83 41.10 -40.03
CA ASN A 88 13.76 41.08 -38.89
C ASN A 88 13.04 41.08 -37.53
N SER A 89 11.98 41.89 -37.40
CA SER A 89 11.17 41.94 -36.20
C SER A 89 10.48 40.60 -35.94
N ARG A 90 9.93 39.98 -37.01
CA ARG A 90 9.28 38.67 -36.95
C ARG A 90 10.24 37.54 -36.61
N VAL A 91 11.44 37.51 -37.20
CA VAL A 91 12.50 36.54 -36.84
C VAL A 91 12.88 36.65 -35.36
N THR A 92 12.98 37.88 -34.84
CA THR A 92 13.27 38.12 -33.42
C THR A 92 12.15 37.60 -32.52
N ALA A 93 10.90 37.86 -32.88
CA ALA A 93 9.72 37.37 -32.16
C ALA A 93 9.57 35.83 -32.21
N LEU A 94 9.97 35.19 -33.31
CA LEU A 94 10.01 33.73 -33.44
C LEU A 94 11.05 33.09 -32.51
N ASN A 95 12.26 33.67 -32.42
CA ASN A 95 13.30 33.20 -31.51
C ASN A 95 12.85 33.29 -30.04
N ALA A 96 12.38 34.47 -29.62
CA ALA A 96 11.89 34.68 -28.25
C ALA A 96 10.68 33.79 -27.92
N GLY A 97 9.73 33.67 -28.86
CA GLY A 97 8.54 32.83 -28.68
C GLY A 97 8.87 31.33 -28.61
N GLY A 98 9.84 30.86 -29.39
CA GLY A 98 10.33 29.49 -29.33
C GLY A 98 11.05 29.17 -28.02
N GLU A 99 11.89 30.09 -27.54
CA GLU A 99 12.54 29.98 -26.23
C GLU A 99 11.56 29.90 -25.08
N GLU A 100 10.58 30.81 -25.06
CA GLU A 100 9.55 30.86 -24.04
C GLU A 100 8.71 29.57 -24.04
N ARG A 101 8.30 29.11 -25.23
CA ARG A 101 7.54 27.86 -25.34
C ARG A 101 8.34 26.65 -24.87
N ALA A 102 9.63 26.57 -25.21
CA ALA A 102 10.50 25.49 -24.75
C ALA A 102 10.69 25.53 -23.23
N ARG A 103 10.82 26.73 -22.64
CA ARG A 103 10.91 26.92 -21.18
C ARG A 103 9.64 26.47 -20.48
N GLN A 104 8.47 26.84 -21.00
CA GLN A 104 7.17 26.41 -20.47
C GLN A 104 6.98 24.88 -20.55
N LEU A 105 7.26 24.27 -21.72
CA LEU A 105 7.17 22.83 -21.90
C LEU A 105 8.19 22.07 -21.06
N ALA A 106 9.40 22.59 -20.91
CA ALA A 106 10.42 22.02 -20.03
C ALA A 106 10.00 22.09 -18.56
N GLY A 107 9.35 23.18 -18.13
CA GLY A 107 8.75 23.28 -16.79
C GLY A 107 7.69 22.20 -16.57
N VAL A 108 6.73 22.06 -17.48
CA VAL A 108 5.67 21.03 -17.38
C VAL A 108 6.23 19.60 -17.47
N ALA A 109 7.25 19.38 -18.31
CA ALA A 109 7.91 18.08 -18.47
C ALA A 109 8.81 17.69 -17.28
N ARG A 110 9.40 18.68 -16.60
CA ARG A 110 10.23 18.53 -15.40
C ARG A 110 9.37 18.36 -14.16
N ASP A 111 8.34 19.19 -14.02
CA ASP A 111 7.44 19.18 -12.89
C ASP A 111 6.33 18.12 -13.07
N GLY A 112 6.25 17.43 -14.21
CA GLY A 112 5.35 16.29 -14.42
C GLY A 112 3.86 16.65 -14.40
N GLY A 113 3.49 17.91 -14.61
CA GLY A 113 2.13 18.40 -14.32
C GLY A 113 1.84 18.62 -12.83
N ALA A 114 2.82 18.43 -11.95
CA ALA A 114 2.69 18.62 -10.51
C ALA A 114 2.34 20.05 -10.11
N GLY A 115 2.59 21.08 -10.94
CA GLY A 115 2.13 22.44 -10.63
C GLY A 115 0.61 22.56 -10.48
N ALA A 116 -0.16 21.88 -11.34
CA ALA A 116 -1.62 21.84 -11.25
C ALA A 116 -2.08 20.94 -10.09
N ALA A 117 -1.44 19.77 -9.93
CA ALA A 117 -1.71 18.88 -8.80
C ALA A 117 -1.36 19.51 -7.45
N GLN A 118 -0.32 20.34 -7.38
CA GLN A 118 0.11 21.05 -6.17
C GLN A 118 -0.94 22.07 -5.77
N GLY A 119 -1.45 22.86 -6.72
CA GLY A 119 -2.54 23.80 -6.46
C GLY A 119 -3.81 23.10 -5.96
N PHE A 120 -4.16 21.97 -6.59
CA PHE A 120 -5.30 21.15 -6.17
C PHE A 120 -5.11 20.54 -4.77
N LEU A 121 -3.95 19.94 -4.50
CA LEU A 121 -3.65 19.27 -3.24
C LEU A 121 -3.24 20.22 -2.11
N ALA A 122 -2.89 21.47 -2.40
CA ALA A 122 -2.66 22.47 -1.35
C ALA A 122 -3.91 22.67 -0.46
N GLY A 123 -5.11 22.43 -1.01
CA GLY A 123 -6.37 22.42 -0.25
C GLY A 123 -6.57 21.23 0.69
N SER A 124 -5.66 20.25 0.74
CA SER A 124 -5.72 19.12 1.68
C SER A 124 -5.45 19.56 3.13
N VAL A 125 -4.62 20.60 3.30
CA VAL A 125 -4.26 21.17 4.59
C VAL A 125 -4.89 22.54 4.81
N ARG A 126 -4.90 22.98 6.07
CA ARG A 126 -5.39 24.30 6.48
C ARG A 126 -4.34 24.96 7.36
N PRO A 127 -4.30 26.31 7.42
CA PRO A 127 -3.45 27.02 8.37
C PRO A 127 -3.58 26.46 9.80
N PRO A 128 -2.48 26.29 10.55
CA PRO A 128 -1.12 26.77 10.28
C PRO A 128 -0.26 25.87 9.37
N TRP A 129 -0.86 24.84 8.76
CA TRP A 129 -0.15 23.88 7.91
C TRP A 129 -0.10 24.30 6.45
N GLU A 130 1.05 24.07 5.82
CA GLU A 130 1.27 24.23 4.38
C GLU A 130 1.81 22.93 3.79
N ARG A 131 1.33 22.58 2.61
CA ARG A 131 1.81 21.44 1.83
C ARG A 131 2.85 21.90 0.83
N ALA A 132 4.04 21.32 0.90
CA ALA A 132 5.15 21.58 -0.01
C ALA A 132 5.64 20.27 -0.66
N VAL A 133 6.52 20.39 -1.65
CA VAL A 133 7.14 19.24 -2.34
C VAL A 133 8.64 19.42 -2.46
N THR A 134 9.39 18.33 -2.36
CA THR A 134 10.84 18.32 -2.63
C THR A 134 11.11 18.40 -4.13
N PRO A 135 12.37 18.64 -4.56
CA PRO A 135 12.75 18.55 -5.98
C PRO A 135 12.49 17.18 -6.62
N ALA A 136 12.37 16.13 -5.80
CA ALA A 136 11.99 14.77 -6.24
C ALA A 136 10.46 14.55 -6.22
N ASN A 137 9.66 15.62 -6.12
CA ASN A 137 8.20 15.60 -6.04
C ASN A 137 7.63 14.88 -4.81
N VAL A 138 8.42 14.71 -3.73
CA VAL A 138 7.94 14.08 -2.49
C VAL A 138 7.20 15.12 -1.64
N PRO A 139 5.91 14.91 -1.30
CA PRO A 139 5.17 15.81 -0.43
C PRO A 139 5.75 15.82 0.99
N TYR A 140 5.80 17.01 1.58
CA TYR A 140 6.04 17.22 3.00
C TYR A 140 5.20 18.40 3.49
N TYR A 141 5.05 18.51 4.80
CA TYR A 141 4.11 19.41 5.44
C TYR A 141 4.84 20.31 6.43
N ILE A 142 4.62 21.62 6.29
CA ILE A 142 5.25 22.66 7.10
C ILE A 142 4.20 23.14 8.09
N ASN A 143 4.53 23.13 9.38
CA ASN A 143 3.73 23.79 10.41
C ASN A 143 4.39 25.12 10.75
N HIS A 144 3.76 26.22 10.34
CA HIS A 144 4.29 27.58 10.53
C HIS A 144 4.20 28.07 11.98
N GLU A 145 3.28 27.52 12.78
CA GLU A 145 3.14 27.90 14.19
C GLU A 145 4.24 27.25 15.05
N LEU A 146 4.60 26.00 14.73
CA LEU A 146 5.61 25.24 15.45
C LEU A 146 6.99 25.28 14.79
N GLU A 147 7.13 25.96 13.65
CA GLU A 147 8.35 26.03 12.84
C GLU A 147 8.97 24.65 12.54
N THR A 148 8.12 23.69 12.18
CA THR A 148 8.53 22.27 11.99
C THR A 148 8.07 21.73 10.65
N THR A 149 8.85 20.78 10.11
CA THR A 149 8.52 20.07 8.88
C THR A 149 8.29 18.59 9.15
N HIS A 150 7.29 18.00 8.49
CA HIS A 150 6.88 16.61 8.67
C HIS A 150 6.71 15.93 7.32
N TRP A 151 7.09 14.66 7.22
CA TRP A 151 6.75 13.84 6.04
C TRP A 151 5.28 13.42 6.02
N ASP A 152 4.68 13.33 7.20
CA ASP A 152 3.30 12.88 7.35
C ASP A 152 2.33 14.03 7.36
N HIS A 153 1.21 13.83 6.67
CA HIS A 153 0.11 14.78 6.66
C HIS A 153 -0.41 14.97 8.10
N PRO A 154 -0.80 16.18 8.55
CA PRO A 154 -1.28 16.40 9.92
C PRO A 154 -2.43 15.46 10.31
N LYS A 155 -3.40 15.27 9.42
CA LYS A 155 -4.47 14.27 9.60
C LYS A 155 -4.00 12.82 9.63
N MET A 156 -2.89 12.47 8.97
CA MET A 156 -2.28 11.14 9.09
C MET A 156 -1.60 10.98 10.46
N ILE A 157 -0.94 12.02 10.97
CA ILE A 157 -0.35 12.02 12.31
C ILE A 157 -1.45 11.84 13.37
N GLU A 158 -2.54 12.62 13.28
CA GLU A 158 -3.72 12.47 14.15
C GLU A 158 -4.29 11.04 14.07
N LEU A 159 -4.45 10.52 12.85
CA LEU A 159 -4.95 9.17 12.61
C LEU A 159 -4.05 8.13 13.28
N MET A 160 -2.75 8.13 12.99
CA MET A 160 -1.79 7.17 13.55
C MET A 160 -1.73 7.24 15.07
N ASN A 161 -1.82 8.43 15.66
CA ASN A 161 -1.90 8.60 17.11
C ASN A 161 -3.19 7.99 17.69
N SER A 162 -4.33 8.19 17.03
CA SER A 162 -5.61 7.60 17.46
C SER A 162 -5.62 6.07 17.44
N LEU A 163 -4.77 5.44 16.62
CA LEU A 163 -4.64 3.98 16.57
C LEU A 163 -4.05 3.39 17.85
N ALA A 164 -3.38 4.20 18.69
CA ALA A 164 -2.82 3.75 19.96
C ALA A 164 -3.90 3.27 20.94
N ASP A 165 -5.11 3.85 20.90
CA ASP A 165 -6.24 3.46 21.75
C ASP A 165 -6.70 2.01 21.48
N LEU A 166 -6.36 1.46 20.32
CA LEU A 166 -6.67 0.08 19.94
C LEU A 166 -5.66 -0.93 20.51
N ASN A 167 -4.57 -0.49 21.15
CA ASN A 167 -3.55 -1.38 21.72
C ASN A 167 -4.09 -2.28 22.86
N GLU A 168 -5.19 -1.87 23.51
CA GLU A 168 -5.88 -2.65 24.54
C GLU A 168 -6.55 -3.93 24.02
N VAL A 169 -6.72 -4.05 22.69
CA VAL A 169 -7.29 -5.26 22.09
C VAL A 169 -6.29 -6.40 22.20
N ARG A 170 -6.64 -7.42 23.00
CA ARG A 170 -5.74 -8.54 23.31
C ARG A 170 -5.29 -9.35 22.09
N PHE A 171 -6.21 -9.57 21.15
CA PHE A 171 -5.97 -10.43 19.99
C PHE A 171 -5.35 -9.62 18.84
N SER A 172 -4.11 -9.93 18.47
CA SER A 172 -3.32 -9.18 17.48
C SER A 172 -3.97 -9.06 16.11
N ALA A 173 -4.60 -10.14 15.62
CA ALA A 173 -5.26 -10.13 14.33
C ALA A 173 -6.46 -9.16 14.31
N TYR A 174 -7.31 -9.15 15.35
CA TYR A 174 -8.41 -8.19 15.47
C TYR A 174 -7.91 -6.77 15.72
N ARG A 175 -6.87 -6.59 16.54
CA ARG A 175 -6.27 -5.28 16.79
C ARG A 175 -5.77 -4.65 15.49
N THR A 176 -5.00 -5.41 14.71
CA THR A 176 -4.47 -4.97 13.42
C THR A 176 -5.59 -4.70 12.43
N ALA A 177 -6.61 -5.57 12.37
CA ALA A 177 -7.78 -5.37 11.53
C ALA A 177 -8.57 -4.10 11.92
N LEU A 178 -8.75 -3.82 13.21
CA LEU A 178 -9.38 -2.59 13.71
C LEU A 178 -8.57 -1.36 13.32
N LYS A 179 -7.25 -1.38 13.55
CA LYS A 179 -6.35 -0.29 13.14
C LYS A 179 -6.45 -0.04 11.64
N LEU A 180 -6.35 -1.10 10.84
CA LEU A 180 -6.42 -1.03 9.39
C LEU A 180 -7.81 -0.60 8.91
N ARG A 181 -8.89 -0.98 9.59
CA ARG A 181 -10.25 -0.53 9.29
C ARG A 181 -10.41 0.97 9.54
N THR A 182 -9.81 1.51 10.61
CA THR A 182 -9.77 2.96 10.87
C THR A 182 -9.03 3.69 9.75
N VAL A 183 -7.87 3.18 9.32
CA VAL A 183 -7.13 3.72 8.16
C VAL A 183 -7.97 3.64 6.88
N GLN A 184 -8.56 2.48 6.58
CA GLN A 184 -9.39 2.25 5.39
C GLN A 184 -10.60 3.21 5.33
N LYS A 185 -11.15 3.59 6.49
CA LYS A 185 -12.23 4.58 6.61
C LYS A 185 -11.74 6.00 6.39
N ALA A 186 -10.63 6.39 7.03
CA ALA A 186 -10.03 7.71 6.87
C ALA A 186 -9.59 7.99 5.43
N LEU A 187 -9.12 6.97 4.72
CA LEU A 187 -8.75 7.05 3.31
C LEU A 187 -9.94 6.91 2.35
N CYS A 188 -11.17 6.67 2.83
CA CYS A 188 -12.34 6.37 2.00
C CYS A 188 -12.20 5.13 1.07
N MET A 189 -11.13 4.33 1.21
CA MET A 189 -10.87 3.14 0.38
C MET A 189 -11.90 2.02 0.58
N HIS A 190 -12.63 2.03 1.70
CA HIS A 190 -13.76 1.12 1.93
C HIS A 190 -14.96 1.36 0.99
N MET A 191 -14.98 2.48 0.25
CA MET A 191 -15.99 2.76 -0.77
C MET A 191 -15.51 2.36 -2.18
N LEU A 192 -14.19 2.29 -2.41
CA LEU A 192 -13.61 1.92 -3.70
C LEU A 192 -13.94 0.47 -4.07
N GLN A 193 -14.72 0.22 -5.13
CA GLN A 193 -14.98 -1.14 -5.61
C GLN A 193 -13.77 -1.74 -6.31
N LEU A 194 -13.50 -3.04 -6.09
CA LEU A 194 -12.42 -3.76 -6.76
C LEU A 194 -12.49 -3.64 -8.29
N PRO A 195 -13.62 -3.85 -8.99
CA PRO A 195 -13.70 -3.67 -10.44
C PRO A 195 -13.25 -2.29 -10.92
N ALA A 196 -13.71 -1.22 -10.26
CA ALA A 196 -13.31 0.15 -10.59
C ALA A 196 -11.80 0.37 -10.43
N ALA A 197 -11.19 -0.22 -9.39
CA ALA A 197 -9.74 -0.19 -9.23
C ALA A 197 -9.00 -0.89 -10.38
N LEU A 198 -9.53 -2.04 -10.84
CA LEU A 198 -8.93 -2.79 -11.95
C LEU A 198 -9.04 -2.04 -13.28
N GLU A 199 -10.20 -1.46 -13.56
CA GLU A 199 -10.43 -0.64 -14.75
C GLU A 199 -9.51 0.56 -14.79
N ALA A 200 -9.31 1.26 -13.66
CA ALA A 200 -8.37 2.36 -13.57
C ALA A 200 -6.92 1.92 -13.82
N PHE A 201 -6.49 0.78 -13.30
CA PHE A 201 -5.14 0.28 -13.58
C PHE A 201 -4.93 0.00 -15.07
N ASP A 202 -5.95 -0.51 -15.75
CA ASP A 202 -5.90 -0.79 -17.18
C ASP A 202 -5.95 0.52 -18.00
N SER A 203 -6.82 1.47 -17.66
CA SER A 203 -6.96 2.75 -18.37
C SER A 203 -5.72 3.64 -18.28
N HIS A 204 -5.01 3.60 -17.14
CA HIS A 204 -3.75 4.31 -16.94
C HIS A 204 -2.52 3.51 -17.41
N GLY A 205 -2.72 2.39 -18.13
CA GLY A 205 -1.64 1.63 -18.74
C GLY A 205 -0.73 0.90 -17.75
N LEU A 206 -1.17 0.64 -16.52
CA LEU A 206 -0.41 -0.10 -15.51
C LEU A 206 -0.51 -1.61 -15.69
N ARG A 207 -1.35 -2.11 -16.62
CA ARG A 207 -1.51 -3.54 -16.91
C ARG A 207 -0.19 -4.19 -17.30
N ALA A 208 0.13 -5.32 -16.67
CA ALA A 208 1.36 -6.10 -16.91
C ALA A 208 2.70 -5.35 -16.74
N GLN A 209 2.71 -4.17 -16.09
CA GLN A 209 3.92 -3.39 -15.81
C GLN A 209 4.36 -3.48 -14.33
N ASN A 210 4.15 -4.64 -13.68
CA ASN A 210 4.26 -4.76 -12.22
C ASN A 210 5.68 -4.49 -11.66
N ASP A 211 6.72 -4.74 -12.46
CA ASP A 211 8.12 -4.48 -12.08
C ASP A 211 8.57 -3.03 -12.34
N ARG A 212 7.77 -2.24 -13.06
CA ARG A 212 8.06 -0.83 -13.32
C ARG A 212 7.89 -0.01 -12.04
N LEU A 213 8.67 1.07 -11.91
CA LEU A 213 8.46 2.09 -10.89
C LEU A 213 7.41 3.12 -11.35
N ILE A 214 6.48 3.43 -10.46
CA ILE A 214 5.50 4.53 -10.59
C ILE A 214 5.95 5.66 -9.66
N ASP A 215 5.99 6.88 -10.19
CA ASP A 215 6.33 8.09 -9.43
C ASP A 215 5.10 8.76 -8.84
N ILE A 216 5.31 9.77 -7.99
CA ILE A 216 4.22 10.47 -7.30
C ILE A 216 3.22 11.15 -8.25
N PRO A 217 3.64 11.87 -9.30
CA PRO A 217 2.70 12.43 -10.28
C PRO A 217 1.82 11.37 -10.97
N ASP A 218 2.40 10.24 -11.38
CA ASP A 218 1.62 9.14 -11.98
C ASP A 218 0.66 8.52 -10.95
N MET A 219 1.10 8.35 -9.69
CA MET A 219 0.23 7.87 -8.59
C MET A 219 -0.95 8.83 -8.34
N ILE A 220 -0.69 10.14 -8.32
CA ILE A 220 -1.74 11.16 -8.16
C ILE A 220 -2.76 11.04 -9.29
N THR A 221 -2.31 10.92 -10.54
CA THR A 221 -3.19 10.82 -11.72
C THR A 221 -4.14 9.62 -11.61
N VAL A 222 -3.61 8.44 -11.23
CA VAL A 222 -4.43 7.24 -11.04
C VAL A 222 -5.39 7.42 -9.87
N LEU A 223 -4.92 7.90 -8.72
CA LEU A 223 -5.76 8.10 -7.54
C LEU A 223 -6.86 9.15 -7.75
N THR A 224 -6.60 10.22 -8.51
CA THR A 224 -7.60 11.22 -8.88
C THR A 224 -8.77 10.55 -9.58
N SER A 225 -8.50 9.74 -10.62
CA SER A 225 -9.57 9.04 -11.34
C SER A 225 -10.38 8.09 -10.45
N LEU A 226 -9.72 7.45 -9.48
CA LEU A 226 -10.40 6.57 -8.52
C LEU A 226 -11.29 7.36 -7.57
N TYR A 227 -10.80 8.48 -7.03
CA TYR A 227 -11.56 9.30 -6.11
C TYR A 227 -12.67 10.10 -6.79
N GLU A 228 -12.56 10.43 -8.06
CA GLU A 228 -13.66 10.98 -8.86
C GLU A 228 -14.82 9.99 -8.95
N VAL A 229 -14.54 8.71 -9.20
CA VAL A 229 -15.57 7.64 -9.17
C VAL A 229 -16.20 7.52 -7.79
N ILE A 230 -15.39 7.49 -6.72
CA ILE A 230 -15.90 7.38 -5.35
C ILE A 230 -16.76 8.60 -4.97
N ALA A 231 -16.32 9.80 -5.35
CA ALA A 231 -17.02 11.06 -5.08
C ALA A 231 -18.30 11.19 -5.90
N ALA A 232 -18.34 10.70 -7.14
CA ALA A 232 -19.56 10.67 -7.94
C ALA A 232 -20.67 9.83 -7.28
N GLU A 233 -20.30 8.72 -6.65
CA GLU A 233 -21.23 7.88 -5.89
C GLU A 233 -21.57 8.47 -4.50
N ASN A 234 -20.68 9.29 -3.91
CA ASN A 234 -20.79 9.78 -2.53
C ASN A 234 -20.42 11.29 -2.39
N PRO A 235 -21.15 12.23 -3.02
CA PRO A 235 -20.67 13.60 -3.23
C PRO A 235 -20.43 14.41 -1.96
N SER A 236 -21.19 14.15 -0.89
CA SER A 236 -21.13 14.90 0.37
C SER A 236 -20.19 14.29 1.42
N LEU A 237 -19.66 13.08 1.18
CA LEU A 237 -18.87 12.33 2.16
C LEU A 237 -17.37 12.35 1.88
N VAL A 238 -16.95 12.74 0.68
CA VAL A 238 -15.57 12.57 0.21
C VAL A 238 -14.94 13.93 -0.08
N ASN A 239 -13.93 14.28 0.71
CA ASN A 239 -13.04 15.39 0.39
C ASN A 239 -11.91 14.86 -0.50
N VAL A 240 -12.05 15.01 -1.82
CA VAL A 240 -11.11 14.42 -2.80
C VAL A 240 -9.66 14.87 -2.57
N PRO A 241 -9.32 16.17 -2.44
CA PRO A 241 -7.95 16.60 -2.15
C PRO A 241 -7.35 15.94 -0.89
N LEU A 242 -8.12 15.90 0.20
CA LEU A 242 -7.66 15.31 1.46
C LEU A 242 -7.46 13.79 1.33
N CYS A 243 -8.43 13.06 0.79
CA CYS A 243 -8.35 11.61 0.67
C CYS A 243 -7.23 11.17 -0.28
N LEU A 244 -7.01 11.92 -1.36
CA LEU A 244 -5.90 11.67 -2.28
C LEU A 244 -4.55 11.84 -1.60
N ASP A 245 -4.34 12.96 -0.92
CA ASP A 245 -3.07 13.27 -0.28
C ASP A 245 -2.76 12.32 0.89
N LEU A 246 -3.79 11.94 1.67
CA LEU A 246 -3.66 10.91 2.70
C LEU A 246 -3.34 9.53 2.12
N SER A 247 -3.90 9.18 0.96
CA SER A 247 -3.60 7.90 0.30
C SER A 247 -2.19 7.85 -0.26
N ILE A 248 -1.69 8.95 -0.86
CA ILE A 248 -0.28 9.07 -1.24
C ILE A 248 0.60 8.94 0.00
N ASN A 249 0.32 9.69 1.06
CA ASN A 249 1.12 9.62 2.29
C ASN A 249 1.12 8.22 2.90
N TRP A 250 -0.02 7.52 2.92
CA TRP A 250 -0.12 6.12 3.36
C TRP A 250 0.72 5.17 2.49
N LEU A 251 0.61 5.26 1.16
CA LEU A 251 1.36 4.40 0.25
C LEU A 251 2.88 4.62 0.37
N LEU A 252 3.32 5.87 0.49
CA LEU A 252 4.73 6.21 0.71
C LEU A 252 5.21 5.71 2.07
N ASN A 253 4.39 5.78 3.11
CA ASN A 253 4.74 5.22 4.43
C ASN A 253 4.93 3.70 4.39
N VAL A 254 4.05 3.00 3.69
CA VAL A 254 4.10 1.53 3.59
C VAL A 254 5.23 1.06 2.68
N TYR A 255 5.45 1.70 1.52
CA TYR A 255 6.29 1.17 0.46
C TYR A 255 7.52 2.03 0.09
N ASP A 256 7.59 3.29 0.51
CA ASP A 256 8.71 4.22 0.24
C ASP A 256 9.16 4.96 1.52
N SER A 257 9.58 4.18 2.52
CA SER A 257 10.08 4.73 3.78
C SER A 257 11.33 5.61 3.63
N GLN A 258 12.08 5.45 2.52
CA GLN A 258 13.27 6.24 2.20
C GLN A 258 12.94 7.53 1.46
N ARG A 259 11.67 7.78 1.10
CA ARG A 259 11.23 8.99 0.40
C ARG A 259 11.96 9.19 -0.93
N THR A 260 12.12 8.11 -1.69
CA THR A 260 12.69 8.15 -3.04
C THR A 260 11.76 8.81 -4.05
N GLY A 261 10.45 8.86 -3.75
CA GLY A 261 9.41 9.39 -4.63
C GLY A 261 8.89 8.38 -5.65
N GLN A 262 9.29 7.12 -5.54
CA GLN A 262 8.93 6.06 -6.47
C GLN A 262 8.64 4.74 -5.73
N ILE A 263 7.63 3.99 -6.19
CA ILE A 263 7.36 2.63 -5.71
C ILE A 263 7.13 1.71 -6.90
N ARG A 264 7.22 0.38 -6.70
CA ARG A 264 6.85 -0.58 -7.75
C ARG A 264 5.34 -0.51 -8.03
N VAL A 265 4.96 -0.66 -9.29
CA VAL A 265 3.55 -0.78 -9.71
C VAL A 265 2.88 -1.97 -9.01
N LEU A 266 3.61 -3.07 -8.76
CA LEU A 266 3.12 -4.18 -7.93
C LEU A 266 2.66 -3.69 -6.55
N SER A 267 3.53 -2.98 -5.83
CA SER A 267 3.28 -2.51 -4.47
C SER A 267 2.14 -1.49 -4.42
N PHE A 268 2.07 -0.61 -5.42
CA PHE A 268 0.94 0.32 -5.60
C PHE A 268 -0.40 -0.41 -5.73
N LYS A 269 -0.48 -1.41 -6.63
CA LYS A 269 -1.70 -2.21 -6.82
C LYS A 269 -2.06 -3.04 -5.59
N VAL A 270 -1.07 -3.68 -4.97
CA VAL A 270 -1.26 -4.47 -3.74
C VAL A 270 -1.82 -3.58 -2.63
N GLY A 271 -1.23 -2.40 -2.40
CA GLY A 271 -1.71 -1.44 -1.40
C GLY A 271 -3.18 -1.05 -1.57
N LEU A 272 -3.59 -0.75 -2.81
CA LEU A 272 -4.97 -0.37 -3.12
C LEU A 272 -5.95 -1.55 -3.02
N VAL A 273 -5.60 -2.71 -3.56
CA VAL A 273 -6.46 -3.91 -3.56
C VAL A 273 -6.69 -4.45 -2.15
N LEU A 274 -5.67 -4.40 -1.29
CA LEU A 274 -5.82 -4.82 0.10
C LEU A 274 -6.88 -3.96 0.82
N LEU A 275 -6.93 -2.66 0.53
CA LEU A 275 -7.83 -1.69 1.17
C LEU A 275 -9.17 -1.46 0.48
N CYS A 276 -9.35 -1.84 -0.79
CA CYS A 276 -10.60 -1.60 -1.51
C CYS A 276 -11.76 -2.45 -0.96
N LYS A 277 -13.00 -2.16 -1.36
CA LYS A 277 -14.17 -3.02 -1.16
C LYS A 277 -14.25 -4.08 -2.26
N GLY A 278 -14.56 -5.32 -1.87
CA GLY A 278 -14.69 -6.46 -2.79
C GLY A 278 -14.71 -7.78 -2.04
N HIS A 279 -15.05 -8.87 -2.73
CA HIS A 279 -14.99 -10.20 -2.13
C HIS A 279 -13.54 -10.60 -1.86
N LEU A 280 -13.29 -11.20 -0.70
CA LEU A 280 -11.94 -11.57 -0.27
C LEU A 280 -11.26 -12.53 -1.27
N GLU A 281 -12.01 -13.50 -1.78
CA GLU A 281 -11.51 -14.49 -2.73
C GLU A 281 -11.13 -13.85 -4.08
N GLU A 282 -11.89 -12.86 -4.56
CA GLU A 282 -11.57 -12.11 -5.78
C GLU A 282 -10.29 -11.30 -5.62
N LYS A 283 -10.11 -10.65 -4.46
CA LYS A 283 -8.85 -9.99 -4.13
C LYS A 283 -7.68 -10.96 -4.15
N TYR A 284 -7.82 -12.14 -3.55
CA TYR A 284 -6.76 -13.15 -3.56
C TYR A 284 -6.43 -13.64 -4.96
N ARG A 285 -7.44 -13.91 -5.80
CA ARG A 285 -7.23 -14.26 -7.21
C ARG A 285 -6.51 -13.15 -7.96
N TYR A 286 -6.89 -11.89 -7.71
CA TYR A 286 -6.24 -10.76 -8.34
C TYR A 286 -4.77 -10.64 -7.93
N LEU A 287 -4.49 -10.69 -6.63
CA LEU A 287 -3.14 -10.62 -6.07
C LEU A 287 -2.25 -11.75 -6.63
N PHE A 288 -2.78 -12.97 -6.72
CA PHE A 288 -2.07 -14.08 -7.36
C PHE A 288 -1.78 -13.83 -8.84
N ARG A 289 -2.78 -13.31 -9.59
CA ARG A 289 -2.64 -12.97 -11.01
C ARG A 289 -1.57 -11.90 -11.27
N LEU A 290 -1.31 -10.99 -10.32
CA LEU A 290 -0.25 -9.98 -10.47
C LEU A 290 1.15 -10.59 -10.56
N ILE A 291 1.36 -11.75 -9.94
CA ILE A 291 2.68 -12.40 -9.87
C ILE A 291 2.76 -13.68 -10.71
N ALA A 292 1.64 -14.14 -11.27
CA ALA A 292 1.61 -15.33 -12.11
C ALA A 292 2.34 -15.09 -13.44
N ASP A 293 3.00 -16.13 -13.94
CA ASP A 293 3.57 -16.15 -15.29
C ASP A 293 2.47 -16.29 -16.38
N PRO A 294 2.82 -16.22 -17.68
CA PRO A 294 1.86 -16.45 -18.77
C PRO A 294 1.18 -17.82 -18.75
N SER A 295 1.74 -18.80 -18.03
CA SER A 295 1.15 -20.13 -17.80
C SER A 295 0.27 -20.18 -16.55
N CYS A 296 -0.04 -19.03 -15.92
CA CYS A 296 -0.83 -18.91 -14.69
C CYS A 296 -0.21 -19.62 -13.47
N ARG A 297 1.13 -19.78 -13.46
CA ARG A 297 1.88 -20.43 -12.39
C ARG A 297 2.81 -19.45 -11.66
N VAL A 298 3.11 -19.76 -10.40
CA VAL A 298 3.90 -18.91 -9.49
C VAL A 298 4.97 -19.75 -8.81
N ASP A 299 6.23 -19.32 -8.92
CA ASP A 299 7.36 -19.89 -8.18
C ASP A 299 7.50 -19.27 -6.77
N GLN A 300 8.40 -19.84 -5.95
CA GLN A 300 8.62 -19.38 -4.57
C GLN A 300 9.04 -17.91 -4.50
N ARG A 301 9.86 -17.44 -5.43
CA ARG A 301 10.37 -16.06 -5.46
C ARG A 301 9.23 -15.08 -5.71
N LYS A 302 8.38 -15.35 -6.70
CA LYS A 302 7.23 -14.52 -7.05
C LYS A 302 6.19 -14.49 -5.94
N LEU A 303 5.92 -15.63 -5.28
CA LEU A 303 5.07 -15.65 -4.08
C LEU A 303 5.70 -14.80 -2.96
N GLY A 304 7.02 -14.90 -2.78
CA GLY A 304 7.76 -14.09 -1.82
C GLY A 304 7.61 -12.59 -2.06
N LEU A 305 7.66 -12.13 -3.32
CA LEU A 305 7.44 -10.72 -3.67
C LEU A 305 6.05 -10.22 -3.25
N LEU A 306 5.00 -11.01 -3.49
CA LEU A 306 3.64 -10.64 -3.08
C LEU A 306 3.50 -10.61 -1.56
N LEU A 307 3.96 -11.64 -0.85
CA LEU A 307 3.87 -11.70 0.61
C LEU A 307 4.69 -10.61 1.27
N HIS A 308 5.85 -10.27 0.70
CA HIS A 308 6.67 -9.15 1.14
C HIS A 308 5.91 -7.82 1.04
N ASP A 309 5.15 -7.59 -0.03
CA ASP A 309 4.35 -6.36 -0.17
C ASP A 309 3.16 -6.36 0.81
N CYS A 310 2.47 -7.50 0.96
CA CYS A 310 1.37 -7.64 1.91
C CYS A 310 1.81 -7.39 3.37
N ILE A 311 2.98 -7.88 3.78
CA ILE A 311 3.45 -7.75 5.17
C ILE A 311 3.89 -6.33 5.53
N GLN A 312 4.12 -5.45 4.54
CA GLN A 312 4.45 -4.04 4.82
C GLN A 312 3.30 -3.30 5.51
N VAL A 313 2.05 -3.68 5.22
CA VAL A 313 0.86 -3.05 5.83
C VAL A 313 0.84 -3.22 7.37
N PRO A 314 0.88 -4.45 7.93
CA PRO A 314 0.97 -4.61 9.38
C PRO A 314 2.30 -4.11 9.95
N ARG A 315 3.39 -4.08 9.17
CA ARG A 315 4.65 -3.45 9.57
C ARG A 315 4.49 -1.96 9.81
N GLN A 316 3.81 -1.25 8.91
CA GLN A 316 3.54 0.19 9.06
C GLN A 316 2.66 0.49 10.29
N LEU A 317 1.81 -0.45 10.69
CA LEU A 317 1.01 -0.36 11.91
C LEU A 317 1.75 -0.77 13.19
N GLY A 318 3.01 -1.20 13.09
CA GLY A 318 3.82 -1.67 14.22
C GLY A 318 3.43 -3.07 14.73
N GLU A 319 2.71 -3.86 13.93
CA GLU A 319 2.12 -5.15 14.35
C GLU A 319 2.80 -6.37 13.71
N VAL A 320 3.83 -6.18 12.87
CA VAL A 320 4.49 -7.25 12.09
C VAL A 320 5.00 -8.43 12.93
N ALA A 321 5.42 -8.20 14.17
CA ALA A 321 5.89 -9.26 15.07
C ALA A 321 4.81 -10.33 15.32
N ALA A 322 3.53 -9.95 15.30
CA ALA A 322 2.42 -10.87 15.46
C ALA A 322 2.12 -11.70 14.20
N PHE A 323 2.74 -11.39 13.05
CA PHE A 323 2.43 -11.99 11.75
C PHE A 323 3.62 -12.75 11.14
N GLY A 324 4.54 -13.23 11.98
CA GLY A 324 5.72 -14.01 11.56
C GLY A 324 6.98 -13.16 11.34
N GLY A 325 6.92 -11.86 11.60
CA GLY A 325 8.03 -10.94 11.36
C GLY A 325 8.13 -10.49 9.90
N SER A 326 9.18 -9.74 9.57
CA SER A 326 9.40 -9.22 8.22
C SER A 326 9.93 -10.26 7.22
N ASN A 327 10.41 -11.40 7.72
CA ASN A 327 10.88 -12.51 6.91
C ASN A 327 9.68 -13.37 6.49
N ILE A 328 9.42 -13.46 5.19
CA ILE A 328 8.23 -14.11 4.61
C ILE A 328 8.50 -15.55 4.17
N GLU A 329 9.76 -15.96 4.16
CA GLU A 329 10.25 -17.22 3.61
C GLU A 329 9.66 -18.45 4.33
N PRO A 330 9.44 -18.46 5.66
CA PRO A 330 8.67 -19.51 6.32
C PRO A 330 7.23 -19.63 5.79
N SER A 331 6.59 -18.50 5.47
CA SER A 331 5.22 -18.52 4.91
C SER A 331 5.21 -19.05 3.47
N VAL A 332 6.20 -18.67 2.66
CA VAL A 332 6.38 -19.20 1.30
C VAL A 332 6.56 -20.71 1.35
N ARG A 333 7.51 -21.21 2.15
CA ARG A 333 7.75 -22.66 2.31
C ARG A 333 6.48 -23.40 2.76
N SER A 334 5.78 -22.87 3.76
CA SER A 334 4.51 -23.45 4.23
C SER A 334 3.46 -23.58 3.12
N CYS A 335 3.37 -22.60 2.21
CA CYS A 335 2.44 -22.65 1.08
C CYS A 335 2.82 -23.78 0.09
N PHE A 336 4.10 -23.90 -0.25
CA PHE A 336 4.61 -24.89 -1.20
C PHE A 336 4.58 -26.33 -0.65
N GLU A 337 4.91 -26.51 0.63
CA GLU A 337 4.75 -27.78 1.34
C GLU A 337 3.30 -28.26 1.32
N GLN A 338 2.35 -27.35 1.56
CA GLN A 338 0.93 -27.67 1.51
C GLN A 338 0.47 -28.04 0.09
N ALA A 339 0.90 -27.31 -0.93
CA ALA A 339 0.59 -27.64 -2.33
C ALA A 339 1.15 -29.02 -2.73
N SER A 340 2.31 -29.38 -2.18
CA SER A 340 2.93 -30.69 -2.36
C SER A 340 2.17 -31.82 -1.66
N ALA A 341 1.51 -31.54 -0.54
CA ALA A 341 0.67 -32.50 0.17
C ALA A 341 -0.65 -32.76 -0.57
N THR A 342 -1.29 -31.70 -1.09
CA THR A 342 -2.58 -31.80 -1.78
C THR A 342 -2.49 -32.57 -3.10
N THR A 343 -1.37 -32.45 -3.81
CA THR A 343 -1.09 -33.24 -5.03
C THR A 343 -0.80 -34.72 -4.72
N LYS A 344 -0.26 -35.05 -3.55
CA LYS A 344 -0.02 -36.45 -3.12
C LYS A 344 -1.30 -37.15 -2.67
N GLU A 345 -2.22 -36.47 -1.98
CA GLU A 345 -3.49 -37.06 -1.52
C GLU A 345 -4.45 -37.38 -2.68
N GLY A 346 -4.46 -36.57 -3.74
CA GLY A 346 -5.24 -36.83 -4.95
C GLY A 346 -4.85 -38.12 -5.69
N SER A 347 -3.62 -38.60 -5.50
CA SER A 347 -3.08 -39.80 -6.16
C SER A 347 -3.33 -41.10 -5.36
N LYS A 348 -3.71 -41.02 -4.08
CA LYS A 348 -3.99 -42.20 -3.21
C LYS A 348 -5.48 -42.47 -2.94
N GLY A 349 -6.40 -41.63 -3.42
CA GLY A 349 -7.84 -41.74 -3.14
C GLY A 349 -8.66 -42.60 -4.12
N GLY A 350 -8.05 -43.23 -5.13
CA GLY A 350 -8.74 -43.90 -6.23
C GLY A 350 -9.06 -45.39 -6.04
N THR A 351 -9.09 -45.91 -4.82
CA THR A 351 -9.37 -47.34 -4.62
C THR A 351 -10.23 -47.55 -3.38
N LEU A 352 -11.54 -47.36 -3.53
CA LEU A 352 -12.61 -48.18 -2.95
C LEU A 352 -13.95 -47.54 -3.34
N ASP A 353 -14.83 -48.38 -3.90
CA ASP A 353 -16.20 -48.10 -4.37
C ASP A 353 -16.37 -47.44 -5.74
N ARG A 354 -16.22 -48.24 -6.81
CA ARG A 354 -16.85 -47.93 -8.11
C ARG A 354 -17.41 -49.18 -8.79
N LYS A 355 -18.70 -49.45 -8.52
CA LYS A 355 -19.52 -50.32 -9.37
C LYS A 355 -20.42 -49.41 -10.20
N GLY A 356 -20.12 -49.31 -11.49
CA GLY A 356 -20.90 -48.57 -12.49
C GLY A 356 -20.24 -47.26 -12.94
N ALA A 357 -19.34 -47.33 -13.92
CA ALA A 357 -18.91 -46.17 -14.70
C ALA A 357 -18.97 -46.55 -16.18
N THR A 358 -19.61 -45.70 -16.98
CA THR A 358 -19.72 -45.86 -18.43
C THR A 358 -18.41 -45.45 -19.12
N GLU A 359 -18.18 -45.93 -20.33
CA GLU A 359 -16.95 -45.71 -21.12
C GLU A 359 -16.54 -44.23 -21.26
N LYS A 360 -17.52 -43.30 -21.26
CA LYS A 360 -17.30 -41.85 -21.30
C LYS A 360 -16.65 -41.26 -20.03
N ASP A 361 -16.74 -41.93 -18.88
CA ASP A 361 -16.10 -41.47 -17.65
C ASP A 361 -14.61 -41.83 -17.60
N LYS A 362 -14.17 -42.84 -18.36
CA LYS A 362 -12.76 -43.26 -18.41
C LYS A 362 -11.89 -42.30 -19.22
N ASP A 363 -12.44 -41.69 -20.26
CA ASP A 363 -11.69 -40.72 -21.09
C ASP A 363 -11.50 -39.38 -20.37
N LYS A 364 -12.48 -38.94 -19.57
CA LYS A 364 -12.35 -37.76 -18.70
C LYS A 364 -11.38 -37.96 -17.52
N GLU A 365 -11.22 -39.19 -17.05
CA GLU A 365 -10.25 -39.52 -16.01
C GLU A 365 -8.83 -39.65 -16.58
N LYS A 366 -8.68 -40.17 -17.80
CA LYS A 366 -7.39 -40.16 -18.53
C LYS A 366 -6.87 -38.75 -18.81
N GLU A 367 -7.72 -37.81 -19.25
CA GLU A 367 -7.31 -36.40 -19.42
C GLU A 367 -6.91 -35.73 -18.09
N LYS A 368 -7.49 -36.19 -16.97
CA LYS A 368 -7.21 -35.65 -15.63
C LYS A 368 -5.94 -36.27 -15.02
N GLU A 369 -5.64 -37.52 -15.35
CA GLU A 369 -4.39 -38.20 -14.99
C GLU A 369 -3.21 -37.68 -15.84
N GLU A 370 -3.37 -37.50 -17.15
CA GLU A 370 -2.33 -36.94 -18.03
C GLU A 370 -1.96 -35.49 -17.67
N ASN A 371 -2.91 -34.69 -17.17
CA ASN A 371 -2.62 -33.33 -16.71
C ASN A 371 -2.00 -33.28 -15.30
N SER A 372 -2.10 -34.37 -14.52
CA SER A 372 -1.46 -34.49 -13.20
C SER A 372 0.03 -34.86 -13.27
N GLU A 373 0.45 -35.42 -14.41
CA GLU A 373 1.79 -36.00 -14.62
C GLU A 373 2.88 -34.96 -14.99
N LYS A 374 2.51 -33.68 -15.18
CA LYS A 374 3.45 -32.56 -15.47
C LYS A 374 3.68 -31.59 -14.31
N THR A 375 3.52 -32.04 -13.07
CA THR A 375 3.91 -31.21 -11.94
C THR A 375 5.42 -31.35 -11.74
N GLU A 376 6.21 -30.39 -12.25
CA GLU A 376 7.66 -30.34 -12.03
C GLU A 376 7.96 -30.30 -10.53
N ARG A 377 8.67 -31.32 -10.04
CA ARG A 377 9.09 -31.45 -8.64
C ARG A 377 10.58 -31.23 -8.52
N ASP A 378 11.03 -30.61 -7.43
CA ASP A 378 12.45 -30.51 -7.11
C ASP A 378 13.00 -31.84 -6.56
N ALA A 379 14.31 -31.87 -6.29
CA ALA A 379 15.01 -33.05 -5.76
C ALA A 379 14.44 -33.54 -4.41
N ASP A 380 13.77 -32.65 -3.65
CA ASP A 380 13.14 -32.94 -2.37
C ASP A 380 11.66 -33.34 -2.51
N GLY A 381 11.15 -33.42 -3.75
CA GLY A 381 9.79 -33.84 -4.07
C GLY A 381 8.73 -32.78 -3.75
N GLN A 382 9.12 -31.52 -3.61
CA GLN A 382 8.22 -30.36 -3.51
C GLN A 382 7.85 -29.86 -4.90
N VAL A 383 6.65 -29.30 -5.02
CA VAL A 383 6.22 -28.67 -6.27
C VAL A 383 7.05 -27.42 -6.53
N GLN A 384 7.57 -27.22 -7.75
CA GLN A 384 8.38 -26.03 -8.07
C GLN A 384 7.52 -24.78 -8.30
N GLN A 385 6.27 -24.95 -8.74
CA GLN A 385 5.35 -23.86 -9.05
C GLN A 385 3.92 -24.16 -8.58
N ILE A 386 3.24 -23.16 -8.01
CA ILE A 386 1.85 -23.27 -7.58
C ILE A 386 0.90 -22.56 -8.55
N GLU A 387 -0.35 -23.00 -8.52
CA GLU A 387 -1.48 -22.38 -9.23
C GLU A 387 -2.41 -21.67 -8.25
N ALA A 388 -3.34 -20.87 -8.77
CA ALA A 388 -4.28 -20.09 -7.96
C ALA A 388 -5.07 -20.96 -6.97
N PHE A 389 -5.46 -22.18 -7.35
CA PHE A 389 -6.17 -23.12 -6.48
C PHE A 389 -5.37 -23.44 -5.21
N HIS A 390 -4.08 -23.78 -5.36
CA HIS A 390 -3.19 -24.10 -4.24
C HIS A 390 -3.04 -22.91 -3.28
N PHE A 391 -2.86 -21.71 -3.85
CA PHE A 391 -2.75 -20.47 -3.08
C PHE A 391 -4.03 -20.15 -2.30
N LEU A 392 -5.20 -20.28 -2.92
CA LEU A 392 -6.49 -20.05 -2.27
C LEU A 392 -6.73 -21.06 -1.13
N GLN A 393 -6.40 -22.33 -1.32
CA GLN A 393 -6.53 -23.36 -0.29
C GLN A 393 -5.58 -23.12 0.89
N TRP A 394 -4.38 -22.60 0.64
CA TRP A 394 -3.47 -22.17 1.71
C TRP A 394 -4.05 -20.98 2.49
N LEU A 395 -4.56 -19.96 1.80
CA LEU A 395 -5.17 -18.78 2.42
C LEU A 395 -6.45 -19.10 3.22
N GLN A 396 -7.23 -20.10 2.81
CA GLN A 396 -8.39 -20.59 3.57
C GLN A 396 -8.03 -21.11 4.96
N LYS A 397 -6.77 -21.51 5.19
CA LYS A 397 -6.27 -21.89 6.52
C LYS A 397 -5.83 -20.68 7.36
N GLU A 398 -5.98 -19.47 6.83
CA GLU A 398 -5.61 -18.20 7.48
C GLU A 398 -4.15 -18.21 7.98
N PRO A 399 -3.15 -18.32 7.09
CA PRO A 399 -1.76 -18.37 7.48
C PRO A 399 -1.37 -17.10 8.24
N GLN A 400 -0.44 -17.23 9.19
CA GLN A 400 -0.10 -16.17 10.14
C GLN A 400 0.32 -14.86 9.45
N SER A 401 0.98 -14.90 8.29
CA SER A 401 1.39 -13.72 7.52
C SER A 401 0.23 -12.94 6.89
N MET A 402 -0.93 -13.58 6.69
CA MET A 402 -2.08 -13.01 5.97
C MET A 402 -3.38 -12.94 6.80
N VAL A 403 -3.44 -13.55 7.99
CA VAL A 403 -4.66 -13.66 8.82
C VAL A 403 -5.33 -12.32 9.16
N TRP A 404 -4.60 -11.20 9.16
CA TRP A 404 -5.15 -9.87 9.39
C TRP A 404 -6.15 -9.42 8.30
N LEU A 405 -5.98 -9.88 7.05
CA LEU A 405 -6.85 -9.51 5.93
C LEU A 405 -8.24 -10.17 5.99
N PRO A 406 -8.39 -11.51 6.18
CA PRO A 406 -9.71 -12.11 6.38
C PRO A 406 -10.40 -11.56 7.63
N VAL A 407 -9.65 -11.26 8.70
CA VAL A 407 -10.20 -10.64 9.91
C VAL A 407 -10.71 -9.21 9.62
N LEU A 408 -10.00 -8.41 8.81
CA LEU A 408 -10.50 -7.10 8.35
C LEU A 408 -11.84 -7.23 7.62
N HIS A 409 -11.96 -8.21 6.72
CA HIS A 409 -13.20 -8.44 5.97
C HIS A 409 -14.36 -8.88 6.89
N ARG A 410 -14.11 -9.78 7.85
CA ARG A 410 -15.11 -10.15 8.85
C ARG A 410 -15.52 -8.98 9.75
N LEU A 411 -14.56 -8.14 10.13
CA LEU A 411 -14.81 -6.92 10.92
C LEU A 411 -15.71 -5.96 10.14
N ALA A 412 -15.40 -5.70 8.88
CA ALA A 412 -16.21 -4.84 8.02
C ALA A 412 -17.65 -5.36 7.86
N ALA A 413 -17.84 -6.68 7.72
CA ALA A 413 -19.17 -7.29 7.67
C ALA A 413 -19.93 -7.18 9.01
N ALA A 414 -19.22 -7.35 10.12
CA ALA A 414 -19.80 -7.32 11.46
C ALA A 414 -20.30 -5.93 11.88
N GLU A 415 -19.73 -4.83 11.37
CA GLU A 415 -20.11 -3.46 11.75
C GLU A 415 -21.61 -3.18 11.66
N SER A 416 -22.29 -3.73 10.65
CA SER A 416 -23.73 -3.58 10.46
C SER A 416 -24.56 -4.74 11.04
N ALA A 417 -23.91 -5.78 11.55
CA ALA A 417 -24.59 -6.97 12.07
C ALA A 417 -25.25 -6.67 13.42
N LYS A 418 -26.52 -7.08 13.54
CA LYS A 418 -27.30 -7.04 14.78
C LYS A 418 -27.78 -8.43 15.12
N HIS A 419 -27.48 -8.89 16.32
CA HIS A 419 -27.86 -10.20 16.83
C HIS A 419 -28.87 -10.04 17.95
N GLN A 420 -29.98 -10.78 17.87
CA GLN A 420 -31.00 -10.88 18.93
C GLN A 420 -30.51 -11.76 20.09
N ALA A 421 -29.33 -11.44 20.61
CA ALA A 421 -28.66 -12.13 21.69
C ALA A 421 -28.19 -11.10 22.71
N LYS A 422 -28.23 -11.47 24.00
CA LYS A 422 -27.77 -10.64 25.12
C LYS A 422 -26.39 -11.09 25.56
N CYS A 423 -25.46 -10.16 25.72
CA CYS A 423 -24.14 -10.52 26.21
C CYS A 423 -24.21 -11.01 27.67
N ASN A 424 -23.66 -12.19 27.96
CA ASN A 424 -23.67 -12.75 29.32
C ASN A 424 -22.76 -11.97 30.30
N ILE A 425 -21.84 -11.14 29.81
CA ILE A 425 -20.90 -10.36 30.63
C ILE A 425 -21.43 -8.93 30.88
N CYS A 426 -21.46 -8.06 29.86
CA CYS A 426 -21.89 -6.66 30.03
C CYS A 426 -23.41 -6.46 30.00
N LYS A 427 -24.19 -7.49 29.64
CA LYS A 427 -25.64 -7.44 29.53
C LYS A 427 -26.20 -6.58 28.39
N ASP A 428 -25.34 -6.05 27.51
CA ASP A 428 -25.78 -5.33 26.29
C ASP A 428 -26.70 -6.19 25.42
N TYR A 429 -27.75 -5.56 24.92
CA TYR A 429 -28.75 -6.15 24.03
C TYR A 429 -29.36 -5.05 23.13
N PRO A 430 -29.55 -5.29 21.82
CA PRO A 430 -29.00 -6.42 21.06
C PRO A 430 -27.47 -6.31 20.93
N ILE A 431 -26.78 -7.43 20.69
CA ILE A 431 -25.35 -7.40 20.36
C ILE A 431 -25.20 -6.83 18.94
N VAL A 432 -24.45 -5.73 18.82
CA VAL A 432 -24.07 -5.10 17.55
C VAL A 432 -22.57 -5.34 17.32
N GLY A 433 -22.17 -5.66 16.09
CA GLY A 433 -20.82 -6.11 15.80
C GLY A 433 -20.69 -7.63 15.89
N PHE A 434 -19.49 -8.11 16.21
CA PHE A 434 -19.28 -9.55 16.42
C PHE A 434 -20.06 -10.10 17.61
N ARG A 435 -20.68 -11.27 17.40
CA ARG A 435 -21.20 -12.16 18.45
C ARG A 435 -20.28 -13.37 18.58
N TYR A 436 -19.86 -13.67 19.81
CA TYR A 436 -19.06 -14.84 20.12
C TYR A 436 -19.84 -15.80 21.01
N ARG A 437 -20.16 -16.99 20.50
CA ARG A 437 -20.86 -18.03 21.28
C ARG A 437 -19.90 -19.08 21.79
N CYS A 438 -19.94 -19.38 23.07
CA CYS A 438 -19.14 -20.44 23.64
C CYS A 438 -19.69 -21.81 23.23
N LEU A 439 -18.82 -22.69 22.72
CA LEU A 439 -19.19 -24.05 22.34
C LEU A 439 -19.14 -25.05 23.52
N LYS A 440 -18.74 -24.60 24.71
CA LYS A 440 -18.69 -25.40 25.95
C LYS A 440 -19.70 -24.94 27.01
N CYS A 441 -19.87 -23.63 27.18
CA CYS A 441 -20.81 -23.08 28.15
C CYS A 441 -22.23 -23.06 27.56
N PHE A 442 -23.22 -23.46 28.33
CA PHE A 442 -24.61 -23.45 27.88
C PHE A 442 -25.11 -22.02 27.66
N ASN A 443 -25.63 -21.75 26.47
CA ASN A 443 -26.22 -20.48 26.04
C ASN A 443 -25.42 -19.24 26.47
N PHE A 444 -24.10 -19.29 26.24
CA PHE A 444 -23.19 -18.22 26.63
C PHE A 444 -22.69 -17.46 25.40
N ASP A 445 -23.12 -16.21 25.31
CA ASP A 445 -22.82 -15.25 24.26
C ASP A 445 -22.00 -14.07 24.82
N MET A 446 -20.99 -13.66 24.07
CA MET A 446 -20.15 -12.50 24.36
C MET A 446 -20.23 -11.52 23.20
N CYS A 447 -20.35 -10.23 23.52
CA CYS A 447 -20.21 -9.18 22.52
C CYS A 447 -18.73 -8.95 22.17
N GLN A 448 -18.49 -8.30 21.03
CA GLN A 448 -17.17 -7.86 20.58
C GLN A 448 -16.31 -7.22 21.67
N LYS A 449 -16.86 -6.22 22.39
CA LYS A 449 -16.13 -5.49 23.45
C LYS A 449 -15.66 -6.42 24.56
N CYS A 450 -16.55 -7.28 25.06
CA CYS A 450 -16.21 -8.22 26.15
C CYS A 450 -15.18 -9.26 25.70
N PHE A 451 -15.28 -9.74 24.45
CA PHE A 451 -14.33 -10.70 23.90
C PHE A 451 -12.95 -10.07 23.72
N PHE A 452 -12.84 -8.90 23.09
CA PHE A 452 -11.56 -8.23 22.82
C PHE A 452 -10.82 -7.78 24.09
N SER A 453 -11.55 -7.37 25.13
CA SER A 453 -10.97 -7.08 26.46
C SER A 453 -10.65 -8.33 27.28
N GLY A 454 -10.95 -9.54 26.78
CA GLY A 454 -10.70 -10.79 27.50
C GLY A 454 -11.46 -10.93 28.81
N ARG A 455 -12.66 -10.34 28.93
CA ARG A 455 -13.48 -10.41 30.15
C ARG A 455 -13.93 -11.86 30.39
N LYS A 456 -13.94 -12.27 31.66
CA LYS A 456 -14.34 -13.63 32.09
C LYS A 456 -15.62 -13.57 32.93
N ALA A 457 -16.33 -14.68 32.98
CA ALA A 457 -17.44 -14.92 33.90
C ALA A 457 -17.16 -16.20 34.71
N LYS A 458 -17.82 -16.38 35.87
CA LYS A 458 -17.50 -17.47 36.83
C LYS A 458 -17.32 -18.87 36.19
N ASN A 459 -18.14 -19.21 35.18
CA ASN A 459 -18.13 -20.52 34.52
C ASN A 459 -17.53 -20.52 33.11
N HIS A 460 -17.01 -19.39 32.63
CA HIS A 460 -16.46 -19.24 31.29
C HIS A 460 -14.97 -18.91 31.32
N LYS A 461 -14.15 -19.78 30.73
CA LYS A 461 -12.70 -19.57 30.55
C LYS A 461 -12.42 -19.14 29.11
N LEU A 462 -11.44 -18.24 28.92
CA LEU A 462 -10.98 -17.78 27.60
C LEU A 462 -10.44 -18.91 26.71
N THR A 463 -10.07 -20.05 27.30
CA THR A 463 -9.61 -21.24 26.58
C THR A 463 -10.76 -22.06 25.99
N HIS A 464 -12.01 -21.70 26.28
CA HIS A 464 -13.15 -22.38 25.68
C HIS A 464 -13.22 -22.04 24.18
N PRO A 465 -13.49 -23.02 23.31
CA PRO A 465 -13.70 -22.77 21.90
C PRO A 465 -14.92 -21.87 21.71
N MET A 466 -14.73 -20.79 20.95
CA MET A 466 -15.76 -19.80 20.62
C MET A 466 -16.11 -19.90 19.14
N GLN A 467 -17.40 -19.84 18.84
CA GLN A 467 -17.90 -19.64 17.49
C GLN A 467 -18.12 -18.15 17.27
N GLU A 468 -17.50 -17.60 16.22
CA GLU A 468 -17.70 -16.22 15.80
C GLU A 468 -18.88 -16.13 14.82
N TYR A 469 -19.69 -15.08 14.96
CA TYR A 469 -20.69 -14.65 14.00
C TYR A 469 -20.44 -13.18 13.63
N CYS A 470 -20.37 -12.92 12.33
CA CYS A 470 -20.17 -11.58 11.75
C CYS A 470 -21.35 -11.13 10.87
N THR A 471 -22.36 -11.98 10.68
CA THR A 471 -23.60 -11.68 9.94
C THR A 471 -24.80 -11.95 10.84
N ALA A 472 -25.93 -11.28 10.59
CA ALA A 472 -27.13 -11.48 11.39
C ALA A 472 -27.55 -12.96 11.38
N THR A 473 -27.57 -13.57 12.57
CA THR A 473 -27.88 -14.99 12.75
C THR A 473 -29.38 -15.21 12.54
N THR A 474 -29.74 -16.13 11.64
CA THR A 474 -31.14 -16.58 11.48
C THR A 474 -31.45 -17.72 12.45
N SER A 475 -32.72 -17.89 12.83
CA SER A 475 -33.13 -18.90 13.83
C SER A 475 -32.70 -20.34 13.50
N GLY A 476 -32.50 -20.68 12.23
CA GLY A 476 -31.99 -21.99 11.79
C GLY A 476 -30.50 -22.22 12.11
N GLU A 477 -29.68 -21.17 12.15
CA GLU A 477 -28.24 -21.25 12.50
C GLU A 477 -28.06 -21.49 14.00
N ASP A 478 -28.89 -20.86 14.84
CA ASP A 478 -28.92 -21.09 16.28
C ASP A 478 -29.23 -22.57 16.64
N VAL A 479 -30.08 -23.24 15.85
CA VAL A 479 -30.40 -24.68 16.03
C VAL A 479 -29.25 -25.58 15.56
N ARG A 480 -28.57 -25.24 14.45
CA ARG A 480 -27.38 -25.98 13.98
C ARG A 480 -26.23 -25.86 14.98
N ASP A 481 -26.07 -24.72 15.62
CA ASP A 481 -25.02 -24.53 16.63
C ASP A 481 -25.39 -25.10 17.99
N PHE A 482 -26.68 -25.15 18.34
CA PHE A 482 -27.15 -25.94 19.48
C PHE A 482 -26.80 -27.43 19.32
N THR A 483 -27.11 -28.01 18.16
CA THR A 483 -26.77 -29.41 17.87
C THR A 483 -25.25 -29.64 17.80
N ARG A 484 -24.47 -28.67 17.29
CA ARG A 484 -23.01 -28.72 17.29
C ARG A 484 -22.41 -28.59 18.70
N ALA A 485 -22.94 -27.71 19.56
CA ALA A 485 -22.49 -27.54 20.95
C ALA A 485 -22.78 -28.79 21.79
N LEU A 486 -23.96 -29.39 21.63
CA LEU A 486 -24.29 -30.68 22.23
C LEU A 486 -23.33 -31.78 21.77
N ARG A 487 -23.12 -31.90 20.45
CA ARG A 487 -22.18 -32.88 19.88
C ARG A 487 -20.75 -32.65 20.37
N ASN A 488 -20.31 -31.40 20.54
CA ASN A 488 -18.98 -31.03 21.03
C ASN A 488 -18.81 -31.28 22.53
N LYS A 489 -19.88 -31.25 23.32
CA LYS A 489 -19.88 -31.59 24.76
C LYS A 489 -19.52 -33.06 25.02
N PHE A 490 -19.80 -33.95 24.06
CA PHE A 490 -19.46 -35.37 24.13
C PHE A 490 -18.09 -35.73 23.51
N LYS A 491 -17.32 -34.75 23.00
CA LYS A 491 -16.02 -35.01 22.38
C LYS A 491 -14.88 -34.85 23.38
N SER A 492 -13.91 -35.77 23.32
CA SER A 492 -12.81 -35.85 24.28
C SER A 492 -11.82 -34.68 24.18
N ALA A 493 -11.05 -34.42 25.24
CA ALA A 493 -9.98 -33.42 25.21
C ALA A 493 -8.95 -33.65 24.10
N ARG A 494 -8.75 -34.91 23.64
CA ARG A 494 -7.89 -35.26 22.50
C ARG A 494 -8.47 -34.79 21.16
N TYR A 495 -9.80 -34.77 21.00
CA TYR A 495 -10.45 -34.26 19.79
C TYR A 495 -10.15 -32.77 19.58
N PHE A 496 -10.30 -31.94 20.61
CA PHE A 496 -10.00 -30.51 20.54
C PHE A 496 -8.51 -30.18 20.42
N LYS A 497 -7.62 -31.11 20.82
CA LYS A 497 -6.17 -31.00 20.61
C LYS A 497 -5.76 -31.28 19.15
N LYS A 498 -6.59 -32.02 18.40
CA LYS A 498 -6.37 -32.42 17.00
C LYS A 498 -7.01 -31.46 15.99
N HIS A 499 -7.94 -30.61 16.42
CA HIS A 499 -8.51 -29.54 15.59
C HIS A 499 -7.70 -28.25 15.74
N PRO A 500 -7.26 -27.61 14.64
CA PRO A 500 -6.38 -26.45 14.69
C PRO A 500 -6.96 -25.32 15.55
N ARG A 501 -6.12 -24.67 16.36
CA ARG A 501 -6.46 -23.39 16.98
C ARG A 501 -6.75 -22.39 15.86
N VAL A 502 -7.87 -21.70 15.95
CA VAL A 502 -8.24 -20.64 15.00
C VAL A 502 -7.16 -19.55 15.00
N GLY A 503 -6.68 -19.15 13.82
CA GLY A 503 -5.46 -18.33 13.65
C GLY A 503 -5.50 -16.94 14.27
N TYR A 504 -6.69 -16.46 14.64
CA TYR A 504 -6.87 -15.18 15.34
C TYR A 504 -6.69 -15.27 16.88
N LEU A 505 -6.57 -16.49 17.43
CA LEU A 505 -6.23 -16.66 18.85
C LEU A 505 -4.73 -16.35 19.06
N PRO A 506 -4.33 -15.93 20.27
CA PRO A 506 -2.94 -15.58 20.54
C PRO A 506 -2.05 -16.77 20.22
N VAL A 507 -1.06 -16.55 19.36
CA VAL A 507 0.06 -17.47 19.23
C VAL A 507 0.76 -17.42 20.59
N GLN A 508 0.81 -18.54 21.31
CA GLN A 508 1.61 -18.63 22.51
C GLN A 508 3.07 -18.46 22.09
N THR A 509 3.58 -17.23 22.21
CA THR A 509 5.02 -17.00 22.33
C THR A 509 5.47 -17.80 23.54
N VAL A 510 6.54 -18.58 23.41
CA VAL A 510 7.04 -19.59 24.37
C VAL A 510 7.61 -18.95 25.67
N LEU A 511 7.07 -17.81 26.11
CA LEU A 511 7.54 -17.00 27.24
C LEU A 511 6.43 -16.59 28.22
N GLU A 512 5.19 -17.01 28.03
CA GLU A 512 4.22 -17.00 29.14
C GLU A 512 4.38 -18.31 29.90
N GLY A 513 5.31 -18.30 30.88
CA GLY A 513 5.41 -19.37 31.87
C GLY A 513 4.07 -19.59 32.55
N ASP A 514 3.75 -20.85 32.82
CA ASP A 514 2.57 -21.22 33.59
C ASP A 514 2.53 -20.41 34.89
N ALA A 515 1.36 -19.87 35.22
CA ALA A 515 1.13 -19.32 36.55
C ALA A 515 1.38 -20.45 37.54
N LEU A 516 2.45 -20.34 38.32
CA LEU A 516 2.75 -21.24 39.42
C LEU A 516 1.52 -21.29 40.34
N GLU A 517 0.76 -22.38 40.24
CA GLU A 517 -0.16 -22.80 41.28
C GLU A 517 0.67 -22.96 42.55
N SER A 518 0.46 -22.08 43.52
CA SER A 518 0.95 -22.30 44.87
C SER A 518 0.25 -23.55 45.42
N PRO A 519 0.97 -24.59 45.87
CA PRO A 519 0.31 -25.78 46.40
C PRO A 519 -0.46 -25.40 47.66
N ALA A 520 -1.70 -25.89 47.76
CA ALA A 520 -2.53 -25.79 48.94
C ALA A 520 -1.84 -26.44 50.16
N PRO A 521 -1.88 -25.84 51.36
CA PRO A 521 -1.44 -26.53 52.56
C PRO A 521 -2.52 -27.53 52.98
N SER A 522 -2.09 -28.77 53.21
CA SER A 522 -2.90 -29.84 53.82
C SER A 522 -2.86 -29.75 55.36
N PRO A 523 -3.79 -30.39 56.09
CA PRO A 523 -4.33 -29.87 57.36
C PRO A 523 -3.72 -30.47 58.65
N GLN A 524 -4.14 -29.88 59.79
CA GLN A 524 -3.99 -30.30 61.21
C GLN A 524 -2.71 -29.77 61.91
N HIS A 525 -2.67 -29.20 63.13
CA HIS A 525 -3.50 -29.29 64.33
C HIS A 525 -3.52 -27.95 65.12
N ALA A 526 -4.53 -27.78 65.97
CA ALA A 526 -4.89 -26.61 66.79
C ALA A 526 -3.90 -26.27 67.93
N CYS A 527 -3.74 -24.98 68.27
CA CYS A 527 -4.07 -24.38 69.58
C CYS A 527 -3.69 -22.87 69.71
N GLY A 528 -4.61 -22.06 70.29
CA GLY A 528 -4.29 -21.00 71.26
C GLY A 528 -3.91 -19.56 70.83
N ALA A 529 -4.92 -18.67 70.75
CA ALA A 529 -4.99 -17.29 71.27
C ALA A 529 -3.88 -16.22 71.05
N GLY A 530 -4.31 -15.03 70.57
CA GLY A 530 -3.83 -13.74 71.12
C GLY A 530 -3.24 -12.68 70.16
N ALA A 531 -4.10 -11.78 69.65
CA ALA A 531 -3.97 -10.32 69.43
C ALA A 531 -2.69 -9.65 68.84
N GLY A 532 -2.94 -8.74 67.85
CA GLY A 532 -2.16 -7.51 67.55
C GLY A 532 -1.05 -7.67 66.50
N ALA A 533 -1.25 -7.31 65.22
CA ALA A 533 -0.95 -5.99 64.63
C ALA A 533 0.38 -5.40 65.14
N GLY A 534 1.43 -5.17 64.36
CA GLY A 534 1.66 -5.11 62.92
C GLY A 534 2.83 -4.15 62.75
N ASP A 535 3.96 -4.59 62.22
CA ASP A 535 5.14 -3.75 61.98
C ASP A 535 5.90 -4.30 60.77
N ASP A 536 6.18 -3.42 59.80
CA ASP A 536 6.97 -3.76 58.62
C ASP A 536 8.05 -2.69 58.36
N MET A 537 9.27 -3.20 58.27
CA MET A 537 10.30 -2.88 57.29
C MET A 537 11.31 -1.75 57.56
N HIS A 538 12.56 -2.16 57.84
CA HIS A 538 13.77 -1.49 57.36
C HIS A 538 14.92 -2.46 57.03
N SER A 539 15.35 -2.43 55.76
CA SER A 539 16.72 -2.50 55.22
C SER A 539 17.77 -3.48 55.77
N ARG A 540 18.44 -4.23 54.86
CA ARG A 540 19.86 -4.00 54.47
C ARG A 540 20.43 -5.04 53.48
N LEU A 541 21.28 -4.53 52.59
CA LEU A 541 22.22 -5.24 51.72
C LEU A 541 23.35 -5.94 52.52
N VAL A 542 23.97 -6.99 51.94
CA VAL A 542 25.40 -7.05 51.50
C VAL A 542 25.93 -8.51 51.47
N MET A 543 26.37 -8.92 50.26
CA MET A 543 27.52 -9.75 49.84
C MET A 543 27.90 -11.05 50.59
N SER A 544 28.13 -12.14 49.83
CA SER A 544 29.47 -12.53 49.33
C SER A 544 29.43 -13.80 48.46
N ALA A 545 30.44 -13.92 47.59
CA ALA A 545 30.57 -14.80 46.43
C ALA A 545 31.06 -16.23 46.73
N GLY A 546 30.87 -17.15 45.75
CA GLY A 546 31.53 -18.46 45.74
C GLY A 546 31.15 -19.38 44.55
N ALA A 547 31.86 -19.23 43.44
CA ALA A 547 32.28 -20.23 42.43
C ALA A 547 31.28 -21.16 41.68
N GLY A 548 31.45 -21.23 40.34
CA GLY A 548 31.40 -22.53 39.63
C GLY A 548 30.58 -22.66 38.34
N ARG A 549 31.11 -22.13 37.22
CA ARG A 549 31.02 -22.58 35.80
C ARG A 549 29.67 -23.06 35.21
N GLY A 550 29.27 -22.40 34.11
CA GLY A 550 28.73 -23.08 32.92
C GLY A 550 27.54 -22.40 32.21
N SER A 551 27.79 -21.96 30.97
CA SER A 551 26.81 -21.86 29.86
C SER A 551 25.71 -20.78 29.87
N ALA A 552 25.74 -19.99 28.80
CA ALA A 552 24.61 -19.41 28.05
C ALA A 552 23.65 -18.38 28.70
N THR A 553 23.30 -17.38 27.88
CA THR A 553 22.22 -16.38 28.03
C THR A 553 22.46 -15.33 29.15
N THR A 554 22.30 -14.02 28.94
CA THR A 554 21.02 -13.35 28.66
C THR A 554 21.26 -11.87 28.35
N ARG A 555 20.65 -11.38 27.26
CA ARG A 555 20.23 -9.98 27.10
C ARG A 555 19.20 -9.66 28.19
N HIS A 556 19.26 -8.47 28.77
CA HIS A 556 18.15 -7.53 29.06
C HIS A 556 18.30 -6.85 30.41
N ALA A 557 18.68 -5.57 30.38
CA ALA A 557 18.05 -4.53 31.17
C ALA A 557 18.55 -3.15 30.68
N ARG A 558 17.73 -2.48 29.87
CA ARG A 558 17.48 -1.02 29.87
C ARG A 558 16.80 -0.63 28.55
N GLN A 559 15.47 -0.73 28.54
CA GLN A 559 14.62 -0.11 27.54
C GLN A 559 13.59 0.75 28.27
N VAL A 560 14.04 1.90 28.76
CA VAL A 560 13.22 3.09 29.07
C VAL A 560 14.13 4.29 28.83
N ARG A 561 13.64 5.26 28.04
CA ARG A 561 14.27 6.49 27.52
C ARG A 561 15.07 6.36 26.21
N LEU A 562 14.39 6.70 25.12
CA LEU A 562 14.93 7.60 24.08
C LEU A 562 13.75 8.10 23.23
N TYR A 563 13.02 9.07 23.78
CA TYR A 563 12.30 10.08 23.03
C TYR A 563 13.02 11.40 23.33
N ARG A 564 13.36 12.13 22.27
CA ARG A 564 14.09 13.42 22.19
C ARG A 564 15.62 13.36 21.97
N SER A 565 15.99 13.97 20.84
CA SER A 565 17.26 14.63 20.51
C SER A 565 18.43 13.74 20.11
N VAL A 566 18.77 13.71 18.81
CA VAL A 566 20.06 14.24 18.29
C VAL A 566 19.86 14.64 16.82
N SER A 567 19.51 15.92 16.63
CA SER A 567 20.12 16.72 15.56
C SER A 567 21.48 17.12 16.13
N PHE A 568 22.57 16.82 15.41
CA PHE A 568 23.93 17.40 15.47
C PHE A 568 24.94 16.33 15.06
N LEU A 569 25.41 16.41 13.82
CA LEU A 569 26.80 16.24 13.39
C LEU A 569 26.90 16.80 11.96
N LEU A 570 27.07 18.12 11.91
CA LEU A 570 27.76 18.83 10.83
C LEU A 570 29.16 19.20 11.34
N HIS A 571 30.12 19.31 10.42
CA HIS A 571 31.59 19.41 10.51
C HIS A 571 32.29 18.06 10.31
N ASP A 572 33.05 17.81 9.24
CA ASP A 572 33.85 18.71 8.40
C ASP A 572 33.62 18.50 6.89
N TRP A 573 33.61 19.60 6.14
CA TRP A 573 34.55 19.89 5.03
C TRP A 573 34.16 21.27 4.47
N SER A 574 34.63 22.32 5.15
CA SER A 574 34.77 23.66 4.61
C SER A 574 36.26 23.94 4.40
N GLU A 575 36.74 23.79 3.19
CA GLU A 575 37.92 24.50 2.69
C GLU A 575 37.92 24.49 1.16
N LEU A 576 37.38 25.57 0.58
CA LEU A 576 37.99 26.30 -0.54
C LEU A 576 37.08 27.48 -0.92
N TYR A 577 37.25 28.58 -0.17
CA TYR A 577 37.13 29.91 -0.73
C TYR A 577 38.25 30.08 -1.77
N ALA A 578 37.92 30.46 -3.01
CA ALA A 578 38.55 31.57 -3.75
C ALA A 578 38.29 31.48 -5.26
N GLY A 579 37.59 32.47 -5.80
CA GLY A 579 38.04 33.15 -7.02
C GLY A 579 37.25 32.93 -8.32
N ARG A 580 36.52 33.99 -8.68
CA ARG A 580 35.86 34.34 -9.97
C ARG A 580 34.43 33.88 -10.20
#